data_AF-A0A6N4WVW9-F1
#
_entry.id   AF-A0A6N4WVW9-F1
#
_cell.length_a   1.000
_cell.length_b   1.000
_cell.length_c   1.000
_cell.angle_alpha   90.00
_cell.angle_beta   90.00
_cell.angle_gamma   90.00
#
_symmetry.space_group_name_H-M   'P 1'
#
loop_
_entity.id
_entity.type
_entity.pdbx_description
1 polymer ?
#
loop_
_entity_poly.entity_id
_entity_poly.type
_entity_poly.pdbx_seq_one_letter_code
_entity_poly.pdbx_strand_id
1 'polypeptide(L)'
;MSEANPSKHQAPQLIKAAGAWPFITHRIYRHVDGARRAWHSRHHRKGLNLPKAGERYPIASVLARSLWQPKVLNWWIGLVFIIGASGFALGSLLCLIPAWPKAWGLSETEINAIFFAASIPFTTAGYLQLYQAANAGRTDGKRHWFGWKPKDAGWLSCALQFVGTVMFNFNTFDALLSNLNREAELLLIWTPNVLGSILFLLSGYIAFIEICHRHWAIKPKQISWWVTFINLLGCIAFMISACFAFVPEHAPSFDAVEISIVFTLAGALCFLLGSYLMWPESIVAHADQ
;
A
#
# COMPACT_ATOMS: atom_id res chain seq x y z
N MET A 1 -18.97 0.17 -59.50
CA MET A 1 -18.14 0.93 -58.54
C MET A 1 -18.47 0.41 -57.15
N SER A 2 -17.46 -0.13 -56.47
CA SER A 2 -17.57 -0.83 -55.18
C SER A 2 -18.06 0.12 -54.08
N GLU A 3 -19.16 -0.25 -53.42
CA GLU A 3 -19.55 0.31 -52.13
C GLU A 3 -18.47 -0.04 -51.10
N ALA A 4 -17.82 0.99 -50.56
CA ALA A 4 -16.87 0.85 -49.48
C ALA A 4 -17.65 0.52 -48.19
N ASN A 5 -17.58 -0.74 -47.75
CA ASN A 5 -18.08 -1.20 -46.46
C ASN A 5 -17.35 -0.46 -45.32
N PRO A 6 -18.01 0.37 -44.49
CA PRO A 6 -17.37 1.09 -43.41
C PRO A 6 -17.32 0.20 -42.16
N SER A 7 -16.68 -0.96 -42.22
CA SER A 7 -16.30 -1.71 -41.01
C SER A 7 -15.06 -1.07 -40.35
N LYS A 8 -15.12 0.25 -40.11
CA LYS A 8 -14.16 0.92 -39.24
C LYS A 8 -14.36 0.38 -37.83
N HIS A 9 -13.32 -0.21 -37.25
CA HIS A 9 -13.25 -0.55 -35.83
C HIS A 9 -13.78 0.61 -34.95
N GLN A 10 -15.05 0.56 -34.56
CA GLN A 10 -15.64 1.56 -33.69
C GLN A 10 -15.01 1.41 -32.31
N ALA A 11 -14.33 2.46 -31.85
CA ALA A 11 -13.79 2.51 -30.50
C ALA A 11 -14.94 2.41 -29.48
N PRO A 12 -14.75 1.75 -28.32
CA PRO A 12 -15.77 1.67 -27.28
C PRO A 12 -16.27 3.07 -26.89
N GLN A 13 -17.58 3.26 -26.82
CA GLN A 13 -18.18 4.54 -26.44
C GLN A 13 -18.21 4.67 -24.91
N LEU A 14 -17.64 5.74 -24.36
CA LEU A 14 -17.74 6.04 -22.92
C LEU A 14 -19.18 6.45 -22.56
N ILE A 15 -19.84 5.69 -21.70
CA ILE A 15 -21.19 5.98 -21.21
C ILE A 15 -21.13 6.83 -19.93
N LYS A 16 -20.23 6.47 -19.00
CA LYS A 16 -20.16 7.09 -17.68
C LYS A 16 -18.72 7.12 -17.18
N ALA A 17 -18.33 8.24 -16.57
CA ALA A 17 -17.12 8.39 -15.78
C ALA A 17 -17.51 8.86 -14.38
N ALA A 18 -16.94 8.24 -13.35
CA ALA A 18 -17.22 8.55 -11.95
C ALA A 18 -16.01 8.24 -11.06
N GLY A 19 -16.01 8.81 -9.85
CA GLY A 19 -15.02 8.57 -8.82
C GLY A 19 -15.18 9.55 -7.67
N ALA A 20 -14.34 9.40 -6.65
CA ALA A 20 -14.21 10.42 -5.62
C ALA A 20 -13.49 11.63 -6.22
N TRP A 21 -14.11 12.81 -6.18
CA TRP A 21 -13.49 14.02 -6.70
C TRP A 21 -12.12 14.23 -6.01
N PRO A 22 -11.06 14.62 -6.75
CA PRO A 22 -11.02 15.02 -8.16
C PRO A 22 -10.76 13.86 -9.15
N PHE A 23 -10.78 12.60 -8.71
CA PHE A 23 -10.36 11.45 -9.49
C PHE A 23 -11.50 10.77 -10.27
N ILE A 24 -11.17 10.25 -11.45
CA ILE A 24 -12.03 9.33 -12.20
C ILE A 24 -11.49 7.92 -12.00
N THR A 25 -12.17 7.13 -11.16
CA THR A 25 -11.70 5.81 -10.73
C THR A 25 -12.54 4.67 -11.31
N HIS A 26 -13.68 5.01 -11.93
CA HIS A 26 -14.62 4.09 -12.54
C HIS A 26 -15.13 4.65 -13.87
N ARG A 27 -15.13 3.81 -14.90
CA ARG A 27 -15.71 4.11 -16.21
C ARG A 27 -16.59 2.97 -16.69
N ILE A 28 -17.63 3.28 -17.45
CA ILE A 28 -18.48 2.30 -18.13
C ILE A 28 -18.42 2.58 -19.62
N TYR A 29 -18.03 1.56 -20.39
CA TYR A 29 -17.96 1.63 -21.85
C TYR A 29 -19.06 0.77 -22.48
N ARG A 30 -19.61 1.24 -23.60
CA ARG A 30 -20.38 0.42 -24.54
C ARG A 30 -19.43 -0.10 -25.61
N HIS A 31 -19.35 -1.42 -25.75
CA HIS A 31 -18.56 -2.06 -26.79
C HIS A 31 -19.37 -2.19 -28.08
N VAL A 32 -18.68 -2.56 -29.16
CA VAL A 32 -19.25 -2.71 -30.52
C VAL A 32 -20.34 -3.81 -30.55
N ASP A 33 -20.24 -4.79 -29.65
CA ASP A 33 -21.23 -5.84 -29.40
C ASP A 33 -22.49 -5.35 -28.63
N GLY A 34 -22.56 -4.06 -28.30
CA GLY A 34 -23.61 -3.47 -27.47
C GLY A 34 -23.47 -3.73 -25.97
N ALA A 35 -22.51 -4.58 -25.55
CA ALA A 35 -22.30 -4.92 -24.16
C ALA A 35 -21.71 -3.75 -23.37
N ARG A 36 -22.13 -3.63 -22.10
CA ARG A 36 -21.57 -2.66 -21.16
C ARG A 36 -20.46 -3.30 -20.35
N ARG A 37 -19.26 -2.73 -20.38
CA ARG A 37 -18.12 -3.20 -19.57
C ARG A 37 -17.65 -2.11 -18.63
N ALA A 38 -17.44 -2.48 -17.37
CA ALA A 38 -16.88 -1.59 -16.37
C ALA A 38 -15.35 -1.60 -16.44
N TRP A 39 -14.75 -0.47 -16.11
CA TRP A 39 -13.31 -0.29 -15.96
C TRP A 39 -13.06 0.36 -14.61
N HIS A 40 -12.21 -0.25 -13.78
CA HIS A 40 -11.83 0.28 -12.46
C HIS A 40 -10.34 0.61 -12.46
N SER A 41 -9.97 1.79 -11.94
CA SER A 41 -8.60 2.30 -11.92
C SER A 41 -7.61 1.31 -11.30
N ARG A 42 -7.87 0.83 -10.07
CA ARG A 42 -6.99 -0.13 -9.40
C ARG A 42 -6.83 -1.42 -10.20
N HIS A 43 -7.93 -1.93 -10.74
CA HIS A 43 -7.92 -3.21 -11.45
C HIS A 43 -7.05 -3.09 -12.70
N HIS A 44 -7.27 -2.04 -13.48
CA HIS A 44 -6.43 -1.72 -14.64
C HIS A 44 -4.95 -1.55 -14.28
N ARG A 45 -4.65 -0.77 -13.23
CA ARG A 45 -3.28 -0.51 -12.77
C ARG A 45 -2.55 -1.76 -12.32
N LYS A 46 -3.23 -2.61 -11.57
CA LYS A 46 -2.68 -3.85 -11.02
C LYS A 46 -2.76 -5.04 -11.99
N GLY A 47 -3.34 -4.85 -13.18
CA GLY A 47 -3.56 -5.93 -14.15
C GLY A 47 -4.68 -6.90 -13.77
N LEU A 48 -5.50 -6.57 -12.79
CA LEU A 48 -6.57 -7.42 -12.26
C LEU A 48 -7.80 -7.40 -13.19
N ASN A 49 -8.39 -8.56 -13.47
CA ASN A 49 -9.70 -8.76 -14.09
C ASN A 49 -10.83 -8.43 -13.11
N LEU A 50 -11.95 -7.96 -13.65
CA LEU A 50 -13.15 -7.80 -12.84
C LEU A 50 -13.83 -9.16 -12.63
N PRO A 51 -14.25 -9.51 -11.40
CA PRO A 51 -14.98 -10.75 -11.16
C PRO A 51 -16.24 -10.81 -12.03
N LYS A 52 -16.48 -11.92 -12.72
CA LYS A 52 -17.73 -12.12 -13.46
C LYS A 52 -18.88 -12.33 -12.48
N ALA A 53 -20.05 -11.77 -12.79
CA ALA A 53 -21.23 -11.95 -11.96
C ALA A 53 -21.62 -13.44 -11.89
N GLY A 54 -21.63 -14.00 -10.67
CA GLY A 54 -22.02 -15.39 -10.42
C GLY A 54 -20.88 -16.40 -10.31
N GLU A 55 -19.64 -16.02 -10.64
CA GLU A 55 -18.48 -16.88 -10.40
C GLU A 55 -18.21 -17.00 -8.89
N ARG A 56 -18.16 -18.25 -8.41
CA ARG A 56 -17.75 -18.59 -7.04
C ARG A 56 -16.45 -19.36 -7.12
N TYR A 57 -15.41 -18.82 -6.50
CA TYR A 57 -14.15 -19.54 -6.35
C TYR A 57 -14.11 -20.24 -4.99
N PRO A 58 -13.83 -21.55 -4.94
CA PRO A 58 -13.60 -22.24 -3.68
C PRO A 58 -12.44 -21.58 -2.93
N ILE A 59 -12.65 -21.13 -1.69
CA ILE A 59 -11.64 -20.38 -0.90
C ILE A 59 -10.31 -21.15 -0.83
N ALA A 60 -10.35 -22.46 -0.59
CA ALA A 60 -9.16 -23.30 -0.55
C ALA A 60 -8.35 -23.26 -1.85
N SER A 61 -9.02 -23.26 -3.01
CA SER A 61 -8.36 -23.17 -4.32
C SER A 61 -7.72 -21.81 -4.57
N VAL A 62 -8.38 -20.74 -4.13
CA VAL A 62 -7.85 -19.37 -4.20
C VAL A 62 -6.60 -19.26 -3.36
N LEU A 63 -6.66 -19.72 -2.10
CA LEU A 63 -5.53 -19.69 -1.19
C LEU A 63 -4.36 -20.50 -1.74
N ALA A 64 -4.58 -21.75 -2.17
CA ALA A 64 -3.52 -22.59 -2.72
C ALA A 64 -2.83 -21.97 -3.94
N ARG A 65 -3.60 -21.44 -4.90
CA ARG A 65 -3.04 -20.74 -6.08
C ARG A 65 -2.37 -19.42 -5.70
N SER A 66 -2.83 -18.77 -4.64
CA SER A 66 -2.29 -17.49 -4.20
C SER A 66 -0.86 -17.58 -3.67
N LEU A 67 -0.47 -18.75 -3.14
CA LEU A 67 0.85 -18.96 -2.54
C LEU A 67 2.02 -18.89 -3.52
N TRP A 68 1.79 -19.12 -4.82
CA TRP A 68 2.87 -19.15 -5.81
C TRP A 68 2.46 -18.52 -7.15
N GLN A 69 2.78 -17.24 -7.33
CA GLN A 69 2.55 -16.49 -8.57
C GLN A 69 3.79 -15.66 -8.98
N PRO A 70 4.94 -16.29 -9.27
CA PRO A 70 6.19 -15.57 -9.55
C PRO A 70 6.13 -14.68 -10.81
N LYS A 71 5.17 -14.93 -11.72
CA LYS A 71 4.95 -14.11 -12.92
C LYS A 71 4.14 -12.83 -12.66
N VAL A 72 3.56 -12.67 -11.47
CA VAL A 72 2.66 -11.56 -11.14
C VAL A 72 3.37 -10.57 -10.22
N LEU A 73 3.55 -9.33 -10.67
CA LEU A 73 4.25 -8.30 -9.89
C LEU A 73 3.57 -8.03 -8.53
N ASN A 74 2.23 -8.10 -8.47
CA ASN A 74 1.49 -7.94 -7.20
C ASN A 74 1.89 -8.97 -6.14
N TRP A 75 2.28 -10.18 -6.56
CA TRP A 75 2.69 -11.23 -5.64
C TRP A 75 4.01 -10.88 -4.95
N TRP A 76 4.99 -10.41 -5.73
CA TRP A 76 6.26 -9.90 -5.22
C TRP A 76 6.09 -8.67 -4.35
N ILE A 77 5.27 -7.70 -4.76
CA ILE A 77 4.97 -6.53 -3.93
C ILE A 77 4.42 -6.96 -2.57
N GLY A 78 3.47 -7.92 -2.56
CA GLY A 78 2.90 -8.47 -1.32
C GLY A 78 3.96 -9.15 -0.45
N LEU A 79 4.80 -10.02 -1.04
CA LEU A 79 5.86 -10.71 -0.32
C LEU A 79 6.86 -9.75 0.31
N VAL A 80 7.31 -8.74 -0.43
CA VAL A 80 8.30 -7.77 0.05
C VAL A 80 7.70 -6.91 1.18
N PHE A 81 6.43 -6.50 1.07
CA PHE A 81 5.76 -5.84 2.20
C PHE A 81 5.60 -6.75 3.41
N ILE A 82 5.28 -8.03 3.23
CA ILE A 82 5.18 -9.00 4.33
C ILE A 82 6.50 -9.08 5.09
N ILE A 83 7.64 -9.21 4.39
CA ILE A 83 8.97 -9.26 5.00
C ILE A 83 9.22 -7.99 5.84
N GLY A 84 8.99 -6.80 5.27
CA GLY A 84 9.16 -5.54 5.99
C GLY A 84 8.23 -5.41 7.19
N ALA A 85 6.93 -5.67 7.01
CA ALA A 85 5.94 -5.56 8.08
C ALA A 85 6.21 -6.56 9.22
N SER A 86 6.65 -7.78 8.92
CA SER A 86 7.09 -8.75 9.92
C SER A 86 8.29 -8.25 10.73
N GLY A 87 9.26 -7.60 10.08
CA GLY A 87 10.40 -6.98 10.79
C GLY A 87 9.97 -5.86 11.73
N PHE A 88 9.08 -4.96 11.30
CA PHE A 88 8.51 -3.92 12.16
C PHE A 88 7.72 -4.49 13.34
N ALA A 89 6.94 -5.55 13.11
CA ALA A 89 6.20 -6.23 14.17
C ALA A 89 7.16 -6.88 15.18
N LEU A 90 8.22 -7.54 14.71
CA LEU A 90 9.24 -8.14 15.56
C LEU A 90 9.96 -7.08 16.40
N GLY A 91 10.44 -5.99 15.79
CA GLY A 91 11.08 -4.89 16.52
C GLY A 91 10.16 -4.31 17.61
N SER A 92 8.88 -4.12 17.29
CA SER A 92 7.91 -3.61 18.25
C SER A 92 7.66 -4.59 19.40
N LEU A 93 7.54 -5.90 19.12
CA LEU A 93 7.39 -6.93 20.14
C LEU A 93 8.62 -7.03 21.05
N LEU A 94 9.83 -6.87 20.50
CA LEU A 94 11.07 -6.85 21.28
C LEU A 94 11.11 -5.68 22.25
N CYS A 95 10.63 -4.50 21.86
CA CYS A 95 10.48 -3.37 22.76
C CYS A 95 9.40 -3.59 23.83
N LEU A 96 8.23 -4.13 23.44
CA LEU A 96 7.09 -4.32 24.35
C LEU A 96 7.26 -5.51 25.30
N ILE A 97 8.15 -6.44 24.99
CA ILE A 97 8.41 -7.65 25.80
C ILE A 97 9.90 -7.69 26.18
N PRO A 98 10.33 -6.93 27.22
CA PRO A 98 11.75 -6.79 27.59
C PRO A 98 12.45 -8.12 27.94
N ALA A 99 11.69 -9.16 28.30
CA ALA A 99 12.22 -10.50 28.53
C ALA A 99 12.88 -11.12 27.28
N TRP A 100 12.41 -10.79 26.07
CA TRP A 100 12.95 -11.36 24.83
C TRP A 100 14.33 -10.81 24.46
N PRO A 101 14.57 -9.48 24.38
CA PRO A 101 15.91 -8.95 24.18
C PRO A 101 16.90 -9.44 25.23
N LYS A 102 16.50 -9.49 26.49
CA LYS A 102 17.35 -9.99 27.58
C LYS A 102 17.73 -11.46 27.39
N ALA A 103 16.78 -12.31 26.98
CA ALA A 103 17.04 -13.73 26.72
C ALA A 103 17.93 -13.95 25.48
N TRP A 104 17.86 -13.06 24.49
CA TRP A 104 18.63 -13.15 23.25
C TRP A 104 19.94 -12.35 23.27
N GLY A 105 20.20 -11.61 24.35
CA GLY A 105 21.39 -10.77 24.48
C GLY A 105 21.39 -9.56 23.54
N LEU A 106 20.21 -9.06 23.15
CA LEU A 106 20.08 -7.94 22.22
C LEU A 106 20.16 -6.60 22.93
N SER A 107 20.98 -5.71 22.37
CA SER A 107 21.06 -4.28 22.69
C SER A 107 19.96 -3.47 22.02
N GLU A 108 19.73 -2.24 22.48
CA GLU A 108 18.81 -1.29 21.86
C GLU A 108 19.19 -0.99 20.40
N THR A 109 20.48 -0.85 20.10
CA THR A 109 20.98 -0.63 18.74
C THR A 109 20.64 -1.79 17.81
N GLU A 110 20.69 -3.04 18.29
CA GLU A 110 20.31 -4.21 17.49
C GLU A 110 18.79 -4.27 17.23
N ILE A 111 17.98 -3.84 18.20
CA ILE A 111 16.52 -3.70 17.98
C ILE A 111 16.23 -2.60 16.96
N ASN A 112 16.90 -1.45 17.05
CA ASN A 112 16.80 -0.37 16.06
C ASN A 112 17.29 -0.83 14.67
N ALA A 113 18.31 -1.69 14.61
CA ALA A 113 18.78 -2.29 13.36
C ALA A 113 17.72 -3.20 12.71
N ILE A 114 16.90 -3.89 13.50
CA ILE A 114 15.74 -4.66 12.98
C ILE A 114 14.73 -3.70 12.32
N PHE A 115 14.41 -2.57 12.96
CA PHE A 115 13.52 -1.56 12.39
C PHE A 115 14.08 -0.95 11.09
N PHE A 116 15.37 -0.62 11.06
CA PHE A 116 16.02 -0.13 9.85
C PHE A 116 16.02 -1.18 8.74
N ALA A 117 16.42 -2.42 9.04
CA ALA A 117 16.40 -3.52 8.08
C ALA A 117 14.99 -3.81 7.55
N ALA A 118 13.95 -3.65 8.36
CA ALA A 118 12.55 -3.78 7.97
C ALA A 118 12.06 -2.66 7.03
N SER A 119 12.63 -1.46 7.16
CA SER A 119 12.26 -0.29 6.32
C SER A 119 12.69 -0.44 4.85
N ILE A 120 13.78 -1.15 4.58
CA ILE A 120 14.33 -1.39 3.24
C ILE A 120 13.35 -2.17 2.33
N PRO A 121 12.86 -3.37 2.71
CA PRO A 121 11.86 -4.07 1.91
C PRO A 121 10.56 -3.28 1.82
N PHE A 122 10.12 -2.61 2.89
CA PHE A 122 8.91 -1.78 2.85
C PHE A 122 9.00 -0.67 1.78
N THR A 123 10.18 -0.05 1.66
CA THR A 123 10.51 0.98 0.66
C THR A 123 10.62 0.41 -0.74
N THR A 124 11.25 -0.76 -0.86
CA THR A 124 11.34 -1.51 -2.10
C THR A 124 9.93 -1.84 -2.63
N ALA A 125 9.02 -2.29 -1.76
CA ALA A 125 7.65 -2.58 -2.14
C ALA A 125 6.87 -1.31 -2.51
N GLY A 126 7.07 -0.20 -1.81
CA GLY A 126 6.54 1.12 -2.16
C GLY A 126 7.00 1.58 -3.56
N TYR A 127 8.28 1.41 -3.86
CA TYR A 127 8.81 1.69 -5.20
C TYR A 127 8.21 0.78 -6.27
N LEU A 128 8.11 -0.53 -6.02
CA LEU A 128 7.52 -1.48 -6.97
C LEU A 128 6.04 -1.15 -7.27
N GLN A 129 5.29 -0.67 -6.28
CA GLN A 129 3.93 -0.15 -6.49
C GLN A 129 3.92 1.11 -7.38
N LEU A 130 4.85 2.04 -7.16
CA LEU A 130 4.99 3.24 -7.98
C LEU A 130 5.38 2.88 -9.42
N TYR A 131 6.35 1.98 -9.58
CA TYR A 131 6.76 1.43 -10.87
C TYR A 131 5.58 0.77 -11.60
N GLN A 132 4.77 -0.02 -10.91
CA GLN A 132 3.56 -0.61 -11.50
C GLN A 132 2.57 0.48 -11.96
N ALA A 133 2.35 1.52 -11.15
CA ALA A 133 1.46 2.63 -11.50
C ALA A 133 1.98 3.45 -12.70
N ALA A 134 3.30 3.66 -12.78
CA ALA A 134 3.95 4.35 -13.89
C ALA A 134 3.69 3.66 -15.23
N ASN A 135 3.71 2.32 -15.22
CA ASN A 135 3.62 1.49 -16.42
C ASN A 135 2.19 1.01 -16.74
N ALA A 136 1.20 1.29 -15.88
CA ALA A 136 -0.20 0.95 -16.13
C ALA A 136 -0.73 1.54 -17.46
N GLY A 137 -1.33 0.69 -18.29
CA GLY A 137 -2.03 1.06 -19.52
C GLY A 137 -1.15 1.51 -20.69
N ARG A 138 0.17 1.32 -20.61
CA ARG A 138 1.10 1.71 -21.69
C ARG A 138 1.13 0.67 -22.81
N THR A 139 1.20 1.15 -24.05
CA THR A 139 1.29 0.33 -25.27
C THR A 139 2.53 0.64 -26.10
N ASP A 140 3.37 1.59 -25.67
CA ASP A 140 4.52 2.07 -26.43
C ASP A 140 5.80 1.23 -26.24
N GLY A 141 5.70 0.12 -25.51
CA GLY A 141 6.81 -0.82 -25.26
C GLY A 141 7.92 -0.29 -24.34
N LYS A 142 7.85 0.97 -23.90
CA LYS A 142 8.88 1.61 -23.06
C LYS A 142 8.52 1.52 -21.58
N ARG A 143 9.50 1.15 -20.76
CA ARG A 143 9.36 1.10 -19.29
C ARG A 143 9.72 2.45 -18.69
N HIS A 144 8.85 2.95 -17.82
CA HIS A 144 9.08 4.16 -17.04
C HIS A 144 9.39 3.77 -15.60
N TRP A 145 10.51 4.25 -15.07
CA TRP A 145 10.92 3.94 -13.70
C TRP A 145 10.01 4.59 -12.65
N PHE A 146 9.60 5.85 -12.89
CA PHE A 146 8.71 6.61 -11.99
C PHE A 146 7.41 7.06 -12.67
N GLY A 147 7.50 7.54 -13.92
CA GLY A 147 6.37 8.17 -14.61
C GLY A 147 5.91 9.47 -13.93
N TRP A 148 4.90 10.12 -14.50
CA TRP A 148 4.26 11.30 -13.90
C TRP A 148 2.77 11.30 -14.25
N LYS A 149 1.92 10.90 -13.29
CA LYS A 149 0.46 10.81 -13.46
C LYS A 149 -0.27 11.37 -12.22
N PRO A 150 -0.07 12.64 -11.84
CA PRO A 150 -0.63 13.19 -10.60
C PRO A 150 -2.17 13.24 -10.57
N LYS A 151 -2.84 13.15 -11.73
CA LYS A 151 -4.30 13.05 -11.85
C LYS A 151 -4.84 11.62 -11.72
N ASP A 152 -3.96 10.62 -11.65
CA ASP A 152 -4.30 9.22 -11.43
C ASP A 152 -4.20 8.90 -9.93
N ALA A 153 -5.32 8.46 -9.34
CA ALA A 153 -5.39 8.17 -7.91
C ALA A 153 -4.38 7.09 -7.50
N GLY A 154 -4.24 6.03 -8.32
CA GLY A 154 -3.35 4.93 -8.05
C GLY A 154 -1.87 5.36 -8.06
N TRP A 155 -1.46 6.15 -9.05
CA TRP A 155 -0.10 6.68 -9.13
C TRP A 155 0.20 7.66 -8.00
N LEU A 156 -0.71 8.60 -7.70
CA LEU A 156 -0.51 9.57 -6.63
C LEU A 156 -0.41 8.89 -5.25
N SER A 157 -1.27 7.90 -4.98
CA SER A 157 -1.19 7.07 -3.78
C SER A 157 0.19 6.40 -3.67
N CYS A 158 0.64 5.70 -4.71
CA CYS A 158 1.93 5.03 -4.70
C CYS A 158 3.12 6.00 -4.61
N ALA A 159 3.03 7.20 -5.20
CA ALA A 159 4.06 8.22 -5.12
C ALA A 159 4.21 8.76 -3.68
N LEU A 160 3.09 9.11 -3.05
CA LEU A 160 3.08 9.55 -1.65
C LEU A 160 3.58 8.45 -0.72
N GLN A 161 3.14 7.19 -0.95
CA GLN A 161 3.65 6.03 -0.23
C GLN A 161 5.17 5.94 -0.33
N PHE A 162 5.72 5.98 -1.54
CA PHE A 162 7.15 5.82 -1.75
C PHE A 162 7.96 6.93 -1.07
N VAL A 163 7.55 8.20 -1.21
CA VAL A 163 8.20 9.31 -0.51
C VAL A 163 8.11 9.13 1.01
N GLY A 164 6.95 8.70 1.53
CA GLY A 164 6.78 8.40 2.95
C GLY A 164 7.71 7.28 3.43
N THR A 165 7.92 6.24 2.62
CA THR A 165 8.86 5.15 2.97
C THR A 165 10.30 5.62 3.01
N VAL A 166 10.70 6.54 2.12
CA VAL A 166 12.05 7.14 2.15
C VAL A 166 12.26 7.95 3.43
N MET A 167 11.28 8.78 3.82
CA MET A 167 11.33 9.48 5.12
C MET A 167 11.45 8.50 6.28
N PHE A 168 10.72 7.39 6.22
CA PHE A 168 10.80 6.36 7.25
C PHE A 168 12.16 5.63 7.29
N ASN A 169 12.91 5.55 6.19
CA ASN A 169 14.31 5.06 6.23
C ASN A 169 15.21 6.03 6.96
N PHE A 170 15.09 7.35 6.71
CA PHE A 170 15.90 8.33 7.43
C PHE A 170 15.62 8.24 8.92
N ASN A 171 14.35 8.22 9.31
CA ASN A 171 13.93 8.01 10.70
C ASN A 171 14.57 6.76 11.33
N THR A 172 14.43 5.57 10.71
CA THR A 172 14.94 4.32 11.30
C THR A 172 16.46 4.19 11.23
N PHE A 173 17.11 4.80 10.24
CA PHE A 173 18.57 4.85 10.14
C PHE A 173 19.16 5.77 11.20
N ASP A 174 18.60 6.97 11.36
CA ASP A 174 19.09 7.95 12.33
C ASP A 174 18.83 7.48 13.78
N ALA A 175 17.85 6.60 14.00
CA ALA A 175 17.66 5.89 15.28
C ALA A 175 18.81 4.91 15.63
N LEU A 176 19.74 4.63 14.71
CA LEU A 176 20.97 3.87 15.01
C LEU A 176 22.07 4.76 15.61
N LEU A 177 21.93 6.09 15.49
CA LEU A 177 22.89 7.03 16.05
C LEU A 177 22.78 7.02 17.58
N SER A 178 23.92 7.14 18.24
CA SER A 178 24.00 7.25 19.70
C SER A 178 24.23 8.70 20.11
N ASN A 179 23.80 9.06 21.33
CA ASN A 179 24.06 10.35 21.96
C ASN A 179 23.49 11.57 21.20
N LEU A 180 22.33 11.41 20.56
CA LEU A 180 21.60 12.54 20.01
C LEU A 180 21.08 13.42 21.15
N ASN A 181 21.21 14.74 21.00
CA ASN A 181 20.49 15.66 21.86
C ASN A 181 19.02 15.76 21.41
N ARG A 182 18.17 16.34 22.25
CA ARG A 182 16.73 16.48 21.97
C ARG A 182 16.44 17.15 20.62
N GLU A 183 17.19 18.20 20.26
CA GLU A 183 16.99 18.92 19.00
C GLU A 183 17.28 18.02 17.79
N ALA A 184 18.35 17.23 17.87
CA ALA A 184 18.70 16.25 16.85
C ALA A 184 17.69 15.10 16.79
N GLU A 185 17.18 14.60 17.91
CA GLU A 185 16.10 13.60 17.91
C GLU A 185 14.83 14.14 17.24
N LEU A 186 14.44 15.38 17.55
CA LEU A 186 13.28 16.02 16.93
C LEU A 186 13.45 16.19 15.42
N LEU A 187 14.64 16.58 14.97
CA LEU A 187 14.92 16.87 13.56
C LEU A 187 15.15 15.60 12.73
N LEU A 188 15.95 14.65 13.23
CA LEU A 188 16.43 13.49 12.48
C LEU A 188 15.52 12.27 12.61
N ILE A 189 14.85 12.11 13.75
CA ILE A 189 14.01 10.93 14.03
C ILE A 189 12.54 11.31 13.92
N TRP A 190 12.08 12.26 14.76
CA TRP A 190 10.65 12.56 14.87
C TRP A 190 10.07 13.27 13.64
N THR A 191 10.76 14.27 13.08
CA THR A 191 10.28 15.02 11.91
C THR A 191 10.04 14.11 10.70
N PRO A 192 11.01 13.28 10.24
CA PRO A 192 10.75 12.37 9.14
C PRO A 192 9.69 11.30 9.48
N ASN A 193 9.56 10.89 10.74
CA ASN A 193 8.50 9.98 11.18
C ASN A 193 7.10 10.59 10.96
N VAL A 194 6.87 11.81 11.44
CA VAL A 194 5.57 12.50 11.28
C VAL A 194 5.28 12.82 9.82
N LEU A 195 6.25 13.35 9.08
CA LEU A 195 6.08 13.65 7.66
C LEU A 195 5.78 12.38 6.85
N GLY A 196 6.51 11.28 7.11
CA GLY A 196 6.26 9.98 6.51
C GLY A 196 4.85 9.47 6.81
N SER A 197 4.41 9.58 8.07
CA SER A 197 3.07 9.18 8.52
C SER A 197 1.95 9.99 7.87
N ILE A 198 2.13 11.31 7.68
CA ILE A 198 1.20 12.16 6.90
C ILE A 198 1.07 11.63 5.47
N LEU A 199 2.19 11.35 4.82
CA LEU A 199 2.21 10.84 3.44
C LEU A 199 1.56 9.45 3.32
N PHE A 200 1.78 8.56 4.29
CA PHE A 200 1.09 7.27 4.36
C PHE A 200 -0.42 7.44 4.53
N LEU A 201 -0.87 8.35 5.40
CA LEU A 201 -2.30 8.59 5.60
C LEU A 201 -2.97 9.10 4.32
N LEU A 202 -2.34 10.05 3.63
CA LEU A 202 -2.82 10.55 2.33
C LEU A 202 -2.82 9.43 1.27
N SER A 203 -1.74 8.65 1.19
CA SER A 203 -1.61 7.50 0.30
C SER A 203 -2.72 6.47 0.53
N GLY A 204 -2.93 6.04 1.78
CA GLY A 204 -3.92 5.05 2.17
C GLY A 204 -5.34 5.54 1.89
N TYR A 205 -5.62 6.82 2.17
CA TYR A 205 -6.93 7.40 1.89
C TYR A 205 -7.22 7.46 0.38
N ILE A 206 -6.24 7.86 -0.43
CA ILE A 206 -6.38 7.86 -1.90
C ILE A 206 -6.60 6.44 -2.44
N ALA A 207 -5.88 5.43 -1.92
CA ALA A 207 -6.09 4.04 -2.30
C ALA A 207 -7.49 3.53 -1.92
N PHE A 208 -8.00 3.94 -0.75
CA PHE A 208 -9.34 3.58 -0.28
C PHE A 208 -10.44 4.19 -1.17
N ILE A 209 -10.35 5.48 -1.50
CA ILE A 209 -11.32 6.13 -2.39
C ILE A 209 -11.21 5.62 -3.83
N GLU A 210 -10.03 5.16 -4.27
CA GLU A 210 -9.83 4.50 -5.58
C GLU A 210 -10.74 3.28 -5.72
N ILE A 211 -10.87 2.47 -4.66
CA ILE A 211 -11.74 1.28 -4.64
C ILE A 211 -13.20 1.61 -4.34
N CYS A 212 -13.45 2.60 -3.48
CA CYS A 212 -14.82 3.00 -3.15
C CYS A 212 -15.51 3.68 -4.34
N HIS A 213 -14.74 4.37 -5.18
CA HIS A 213 -15.21 5.30 -6.23
C HIS A 213 -16.04 6.46 -5.69
N ARG A 214 -15.85 6.78 -4.41
CA ARG A 214 -16.46 7.86 -3.62
C ARG A 214 -15.64 8.04 -2.34
N HIS A 215 -15.84 9.15 -1.62
CA HIS A 215 -15.07 9.45 -0.41
C HIS A 215 -15.27 8.44 0.73
N TRP A 216 -16.40 7.72 0.74
CA TRP A 216 -16.66 6.66 1.69
C TRP A 216 -17.62 5.60 1.14
N ALA A 217 -17.23 4.32 1.17
CA ALA A 217 -18.13 3.20 0.91
C ALA A 217 -17.65 1.95 1.65
N ILE A 218 -18.59 1.08 2.01
CA ILE A 218 -18.30 -0.23 2.58
C ILE A 218 -18.54 -1.28 1.48
N LYS A 219 -17.49 -2.02 1.10
CA LYS A 219 -17.55 -3.05 0.05
C LYS A 219 -16.99 -4.39 0.54
N PRO A 220 -17.56 -5.02 1.57
CA PRO A 220 -16.98 -6.17 2.25
C PRO A 220 -16.89 -7.43 1.38
N LYS A 221 -17.65 -7.47 0.28
CA LYS A 221 -17.59 -8.54 -0.74
C LYS A 221 -16.38 -8.43 -1.67
N GLN A 222 -15.59 -7.35 -1.60
CA GLN A 222 -14.44 -7.10 -2.47
C GLN A 222 -13.14 -7.20 -1.68
N ILE A 223 -12.28 -8.13 -2.06
CA ILE A 223 -10.99 -8.30 -1.37
C ILE A 223 -10.09 -7.06 -1.48
N SER A 224 -10.11 -6.36 -2.62
CA SER A 224 -9.40 -5.09 -2.80
C SER A 224 -9.85 -4.00 -1.82
N TRP A 225 -11.10 -4.05 -1.36
CA TRP A 225 -11.60 -3.13 -0.33
C TRP A 225 -10.96 -3.45 1.01
N TRP A 226 -10.88 -4.73 1.40
CA TRP A 226 -10.17 -5.13 2.62
C TRP A 226 -8.68 -4.79 2.59
N VAL A 227 -7.99 -5.03 1.47
CA VAL A 227 -6.57 -4.64 1.31
C VAL A 227 -6.38 -3.13 1.57
N THR A 228 -7.22 -2.29 0.95
CA THR A 228 -7.09 -0.83 1.09
C THR A 228 -7.56 -0.30 2.43
N PHE A 229 -8.63 -0.87 3.00
CA PHE A 229 -9.17 -0.48 4.29
C PHE A 229 -8.24 -0.84 5.44
N ILE A 230 -7.71 -2.07 5.48
CA ILE A 230 -6.77 -2.51 6.52
C ILE A 230 -5.47 -1.70 6.44
N ASN A 231 -4.94 -1.45 5.24
CA ASN A 231 -3.76 -0.59 5.10
C ASN A 231 -4.03 0.85 5.56
N LEU A 232 -5.23 1.40 5.31
CA LEU A 232 -5.63 2.71 5.83
C LEU A 232 -5.67 2.72 7.37
N LEU A 233 -6.20 1.68 8.01
CA LEU A 233 -6.13 1.53 9.47
C LEU A 233 -4.67 1.49 9.96
N GLY A 234 -3.80 0.80 9.22
CA GLY A 234 -2.36 0.80 9.51
C GLY A 234 -1.73 2.19 9.40
N CYS A 235 -2.11 2.99 8.40
CA CYS A 235 -1.63 4.37 8.26
C CYS A 235 -2.11 5.27 9.42
N ILE A 236 -3.35 5.08 9.88
CA ILE A 236 -3.88 5.79 11.05
C ILE A 236 -3.10 5.39 12.30
N ALA A 237 -2.81 4.10 12.48
CA ALA A 237 -2.01 3.62 13.61
C ALA A 237 -0.59 4.21 13.61
N PHE A 238 0.11 4.22 12.46
CA PHE A 238 1.43 4.86 12.36
C PHE A 238 1.38 6.37 12.64
N MET A 239 0.34 7.07 12.18
CA MET A 239 0.15 8.48 12.53
C MET A 239 -0.01 8.68 14.04
N ILE A 240 -0.83 7.85 14.70
CA ILE A 240 -0.99 7.93 16.16
C ILE A 240 0.36 7.66 16.84
N SER A 241 1.10 6.64 16.41
CA SER A 241 2.46 6.37 16.91
C SER A 241 3.37 7.59 16.76
N ALA A 242 3.42 8.21 15.59
CA ALA A 242 4.27 9.38 15.34
C ALA A 242 3.91 10.59 16.24
N CYS A 243 2.63 10.78 16.57
CA CYS A 243 2.21 11.79 17.55
C CYS A 243 2.74 11.49 18.96
N PHE A 244 2.70 10.22 19.38
CA PHE A 244 3.19 9.79 20.70
C PHE A 244 4.72 9.65 20.76
N ALA A 245 5.39 9.55 19.62
CA ALA A 245 6.86 9.57 19.52
C ALA A 245 7.47 10.96 19.72
N PHE A 246 6.66 12.00 19.92
CA PHE A 246 7.17 13.35 20.19
C PHE A 246 7.95 13.39 21.50
N VAL A 247 9.05 14.14 21.51
CA VAL A 247 9.92 14.31 22.68
C VAL A 247 9.68 15.70 23.32
N PRO A 248 8.71 15.83 24.23
CA PRO A 248 8.42 17.08 24.93
C PRO A 248 9.55 17.48 25.89
N GLU A 249 9.59 18.74 26.29
CA GLU A 249 10.55 19.24 27.30
C GLU A 249 10.34 18.61 28.67
N HIS A 250 9.09 18.32 29.00
CA HIS A 250 8.69 17.69 30.25
C HIS A 250 8.02 16.37 29.92
N ALA A 251 8.47 15.29 30.57
CA ALA A 251 7.89 13.97 30.38
C ALA A 251 6.39 14.00 30.75
N PRO A 252 5.52 13.43 29.89
CA PRO A 252 4.10 13.33 30.21
C PRO A 252 3.87 12.38 31.38
N SER A 253 2.68 12.46 31.99
CA SER A 253 2.28 11.58 33.11
C SER A 253 1.95 10.14 32.70
N PHE A 254 2.13 9.80 31.42
CA PHE A 254 1.84 8.49 30.85
C PHE A 254 3.02 8.04 29.98
N ASP A 255 3.12 6.75 29.70
CA ASP A 255 4.20 6.21 28.87
C ASP A 255 3.92 6.44 27.37
N ALA A 256 4.34 7.60 26.88
CA ALA A 256 4.19 7.96 25.47
C ALA A 256 4.99 7.03 24.53
N VAL A 257 6.13 6.52 24.99
CA VAL A 257 6.99 5.63 24.21
C VAL A 257 6.30 4.28 24.02
N GLU A 258 5.78 3.68 25.10
CA GLU A 258 5.03 2.43 25.04
C GLU A 258 3.82 2.57 24.10
N ILE A 259 3.03 3.64 24.24
CA ILE A 259 1.88 3.90 23.36
C ILE A 259 2.34 3.99 21.89
N SER A 260 3.42 4.73 21.62
CA SER A 260 3.97 4.85 20.26
C SER A 260 4.32 3.47 19.67
N ILE A 261 4.95 2.60 20.45
CA ILE A 261 5.38 1.28 20.01
C ILE A 261 4.18 0.33 19.84
N VAL A 262 3.16 0.40 20.70
CA VAL A 262 1.89 -0.34 20.53
C VAL A 262 1.23 0.02 19.20
N PHE A 263 1.16 1.31 18.87
CA PHE A 263 0.60 1.76 17.60
C PHE A 263 1.49 1.44 16.40
N THR A 264 2.81 1.41 16.56
CA THR A 264 3.75 0.89 15.55
C THR A 264 3.47 -0.58 15.26
N LEU A 265 3.29 -1.40 16.30
CA LEU A 265 2.92 -2.82 16.16
C LEU A 265 1.58 -2.99 15.45
N ALA A 266 0.55 -2.23 15.87
CA ALA A 266 -0.77 -2.26 15.25
C ALA A 266 -0.69 -1.89 13.76
N GLY A 267 0.08 -0.85 13.42
CA GLY A 267 0.37 -0.45 12.04
C GLY A 267 1.03 -1.57 11.25
N ALA A 268 2.10 -2.16 11.78
CA ALA A 268 2.82 -3.26 11.17
C ALA A 268 1.92 -4.48 10.90
N LEU A 269 1.09 -4.87 11.86
CA LEU A 269 0.14 -5.98 11.71
C LEU A 269 -0.93 -5.71 10.65
N CYS A 270 -1.42 -4.46 10.56
CA CYS A 270 -2.34 -4.06 9.50
C CYS A 270 -1.69 -4.19 8.12
N PHE A 271 -0.49 -3.64 7.94
CA PHE A 271 0.23 -3.77 6.66
C PHE A 271 0.60 -5.21 6.32
N LEU A 272 0.94 -6.04 7.32
CA LEU A 272 1.18 -7.46 7.16
C LEU A 272 -0.07 -8.16 6.60
N LEU A 273 -1.22 -7.95 7.25
CA LEU A 273 -2.49 -8.55 6.83
C LEU A 273 -2.95 -8.03 5.46
N GLY A 274 -2.88 -6.72 5.23
CA GLY A 274 -3.25 -6.12 3.94
C GLY A 274 -2.37 -6.61 2.80
N SER A 275 -1.08 -6.83 3.05
CA SER A 275 -0.13 -7.36 2.06
C SER A 275 -0.33 -8.85 1.80
N TYR A 276 -0.65 -9.63 2.84
CA TYR A 276 -1.08 -11.02 2.67
C TYR A 276 -2.32 -11.14 1.78
N LEU A 277 -3.32 -10.26 1.97
CA LEU A 277 -4.53 -10.23 1.14
C LEU A 277 -4.28 -9.85 -0.33
N MET A 278 -3.10 -9.31 -0.68
CA MET A 278 -2.76 -9.02 -2.08
C MET A 278 -2.56 -10.30 -2.92
N TRP A 279 -2.21 -11.43 -2.30
CA TRP A 279 -2.05 -12.70 -3.01
C TRP A 279 -3.40 -13.28 -3.49
N PRO A 280 -4.43 -13.45 -2.64
CA PRO A 280 -5.76 -13.84 -3.13
C PRO A 280 -6.42 -12.74 -3.97
N GLU A 281 -6.08 -11.45 -3.79
CA GLU A 281 -6.53 -10.36 -4.68
C GLU A 281 -6.13 -10.62 -6.13
N SER A 282 -4.93 -11.13 -6.38
CA SER A 282 -4.51 -11.45 -7.75
C SER A 282 -5.25 -12.66 -8.33
N ILE A 283 -5.64 -13.66 -7.54
CA ILE A 283 -6.37 -14.83 -8.07
C ILE A 283 -7.84 -14.56 -8.33
N VAL A 284 -8.55 -13.96 -7.37
CA VAL A 284 -9.99 -13.65 -7.49
C VAL A 284 -10.24 -12.69 -8.66
N ALA A 285 -9.20 -11.92 -9.00
CA ALA A 285 -9.19 -11.03 -10.13
C ALA A 285 -8.36 -11.56 -11.31
N HIS A 286 -7.88 -12.80 -11.33
CA HIS A 286 -7.28 -13.42 -12.52
C HIS A 286 -7.88 -14.81 -12.72
N ALA A 287 -9.10 -14.85 -13.26
CA ALA A 287 -9.61 -16.04 -13.91
C ALA A 287 -10.00 -15.65 -15.34
N ASP A 288 -9.01 -15.70 -16.22
CA ASP A 288 -9.11 -15.93 -17.66
C ASP A 288 -7.69 -15.78 -18.25
N GLN A 289 -6.96 -16.90 -18.28
CA GLN A 289 -6.00 -17.23 -19.34
C GLN A 289 -6.26 -18.67 -19.75
#